data_AF-L7ES44-F1
#
_entry.id   AF-L7ES44-F1
#
_cell.length_a   1.000
_cell.length_b   1.000
_cell.length_c   1.000
_cell.angle_alpha   90.00
_cell.angle_beta   90.00
_cell.angle_gamma   90.00
#
_symmetry.space_group_name_H-M   'P 1'
#
loop_
_entity.id
_entity.type
_entity.pdbx_description
1 polymer ?
#
loop_
_entity_poly.entity_id
_entity_poly.type
_entity_poly.pdbx_seq_one_letter_code
_entity_poly.pdbx_strand_id
1 'polypeptide(L)'
;MVDVAAAAGVSRQTLYNEFGSKEGLARALVRREADGYLAGVERALTGPADPGAGARERLTAAAEWTASAARDSVLVRALLTGCWSERLPSPTLSAVPSAAVVPAQRRADGPLPSPGDFVALVRDRAVSVLSGAGTAKSDVAEMSRTCELAVRLALSCVAAPPGEGGVADLVRSVLQPSGAAVWN
;
A
#
# COMPACT_ATOMS: atom_id res chain seq x y z
N MET A 1 11.10 24.12 -2.99
CA MET A 1 11.28 24.67 -1.62
C MET A 1 10.70 26.07 -1.52
N VAL A 2 11.08 27.03 -2.38
CA VAL A 2 10.52 28.40 -2.33
C VAL A 2 9.00 28.37 -2.50
N ASP A 3 8.50 27.77 -3.59
CA ASP A 3 7.07 27.74 -3.88
C ASP A 3 6.28 26.93 -2.85
N VAL A 4 6.86 25.81 -2.40
CA VAL A 4 6.27 24.97 -1.34
C VAL A 4 6.19 25.75 -0.02
N ALA A 5 7.23 26.52 0.34
CA ALA A 5 7.23 27.32 1.57
C ALA A 5 6.16 28.41 1.50
N ALA A 6 6.09 29.10 0.36
CA ALA A 6 5.08 30.13 0.11
C ALA A 6 3.66 29.56 0.17
N ALA A 7 3.40 28.43 -0.51
CA ALA A 7 2.10 27.77 -0.50
C ALA A 7 1.71 27.24 0.89
N ALA A 8 2.68 26.80 1.69
CA ALA A 8 2.47 26.34 3.06
C ALA A 8 2.42 27.49 4.11
N GLY A 9 2.63 28.75 3.70
CA GLY A 9 2.63 29.90 4.61
C GLY A 9 3.80 29.91 5.61
N VAL A 10 4.91 29.25 5.28
CA VAL A 10 6.10 29.16 6.15
C VAL A 10 7.34 29.75 5.48
N SER A 11 8.38 30.03 6.27
CA SER A 11 9.65 30.48 5.70
C SER A 11 10.37 29.33 4.97
N ARG A 12 11.22 29.66 4.00
CA ARG A 12 12.11 28.67 3.36
C ARG A 12 12.98 27.96 4.38
N GLN A 13 13.51 28.70 5.36
CA GLN A 13 14.35 28.15 6.43
C GLN A 13 13.59 27.12 7.26
N THR A 14 12.31 27.34 7.55
CA THR A 14 11.45 26.37 8.23
C THR A 14 11.39 25.06 7.46
N LEU A 15 11.15 25.08 6.14
CA LEU A 15 11.14 23.84 5.35
C LEU A 15 12.51 23.15 5.31
N TYR A 16 13.61 23.89 5.23
CA TYR A 16 14.95 23.29 5.28
C TYR A 16 15.23 22.69 6.67
N ASN A 17 14.79 23.32 7.75
CA ASN A 17 14.93 22.78 9.09
C ASN A 17 14.11 21.50 9.28
N GLU A 18 12.90 21.44 8.70
CA GLU A 18 11.98 20.30 8.85
C GLU A 18 12.25 19.15 7.87
N PHE A 19 12.83 19.41 6.70
CA PHE A 19 13.02 18.37 5.67
C PHE A 19 14.47 18.24 5.17
N GLY A 20 15.36 19.15 5.56
CA GLY A 20 16.79 19.10 5.28
C GLY A 20 17.14 19.53 3.86
N SER A 21 16.47 18.96 2.87
CA SER A 21 16.69 19.22 1.46
C SER A 21 15.41 19.01 0.64
N LYS A 22 15.48 19.32 -0.66
CA LYS A 22 14.42 18.94 -1.61
C LYS A 22 14.21 17.42 -1.64
N GLU A 23 15.31 16.66 -1.56
CA GLU A 23 15.29 15.21 -1.53
C GLU A 23 14.64 14.69 -0.25
N GLY A 24 15.01 15.25 0.91
CA GLY A 24 14.39 14.87 2.19
C GLY A 24 12.89 15.19 2.22
N LEU A 25 12.47 16.30 1.60
CA LEU A 25 11.04 16.60 1.41
C LEU A 25 10.36 15.56 0.51
N ALA A 26 10.98 15.18 -0.61
CA ALA A 26 10.42 14.18 -1.53
C ALA A 26 10.28 12.81 -0.84
N ARG A 27 11.31 12.37 -0.09
CA ARG A 27 11.27 11.15 0.71
C ARG A 27 10.18 11.20 1.79
N ALA A 28 10.04 12.32 2.49
CA ALA A 28 9.01 12.50 3.50
C ALA A 28 7.59 12.41 2.89
N LEU A 29 7.40 12.99 1.70
CA LEU A 29 6.14 12.90 0.97
C LEU A 29 5.83 11.45 0.59
N VAL A 30 6.79 10.73 0.04
CA VAL A 30 6.62 9.31 -0.33
C VAL A 30 6.38 8.42 0.88
N ARG A 31 7.08 8.66 2.00
CA ARG A 31 6.84 7.96 3.28
C ARG A 31 5.42 8.20 3.78
N ARG A 32 4.91 9.44 3.70
CA ARG A 32 3.54 9.80 4.09
C ARG A 32 2.51 9.07 3.23
N GLU A 33 2.69 9.02 1.92
CA GLU A 33 1.78 8.28 1.02
C GLU A 33 1.82 6.77 1.30
N ALA A 34 3.00 6.21 1.54
CA ALA A 34 3.16 4.80 1.94
C ALA A 34 2.42 4.48 3.26
N ASP A 35 2.61 5.31 4.29
CA ASP A 35 1.96 5.14 5.58
C ASP A 35 0.43 5.30 5.46
N GLY A 36 -0.04 6.26 4.65
CA GLY A 36 -1.46 6.49 4.37
C GLY A 36 -2.11 5.33 3.62
N TYR A 37 -1.43 4.78 2.61
CA TYR A 37 -1.89 3.59 1.87
C TYR A 37 -2.06 2.39 2.81
N LEU A 38 -1.05 2.08 3.62
CA LEU A 38 -1.08 0.95 4.56
C LEU A 38 -2.15 1.11 5.63
N ALA A 39 -2.36 2.34 6.14
CA ALA A 39 -3.43 2.63 7.08
C ALA A 39 -4.82 2.44 6.45
N GLY A 40 -4.97 2.74 5.16
CA GLY A 40 -6.23 2.49 4.45
C GLY A 40 -6.49 1.01 4.17
N VAL A 41 -5.45 0.23 3.88
CA VAL A 41 -5.53 -1.23 3.79
C VAL A 41 -6.04 -1.80 5.12
N GLU A 42 -5.45 -1.37 6.23
CA GLU A 42 -5.86 -1.81 7.58
C GLU A 42 -7.35 -1.52 7.81
N ARG A 43 -7.81 -0.31 7.48
CA ARG A 43 -9.24 0.06 7.57
C ARG A 43 -10.13 -0.76 6.64
N ALA A 44 -9.68 -1.12 5.46
CA ALA A 44 -10.45 -1.95 4.53
C ALA A 44 -10.57 -3.40 5.05
N LEU A 45 -9.52 -3.93 5.68
CA LEU A 45 -9.52 -5.25 6.31
C LEU A 45 -10.35 -5.30 7.61
N THR A 46 -10.33 -4.21 8.39
CA THR A 46 -10.97 -4.11 9.71
C THR A 46 -12.28 -3.32 9.72
N GLY A 47 -12.73 -2.85 8.57
CA GLY A 47 -13.92 -2.00 8.42
C GLY A 47 -15.17 -2.63 9.02
N PRO A 48 -16.30 -1.90 9.07
CA PRO A 48 -17.58 -2.39 9.60
C PRO A 48 -18.16 -3.45 8.66
N ALA A 49 -17.43 -4.55 8.51
CA ALA A 49 -17.90 -5.82 8.05
C ALA A 49 -19.06 -6.20 8.97
N ASP A 50 -20.16 -6.57 8.34
CA ASP A 50 -21.13 -7.48 8.92
C ASP A 50 -20.35 -8.55 9.73
N PRO A 51 -20.71 -8.86 10.98
CA PRO A 51 -20.02 -9.88 11.76
C PRO A 51 -19.84 -11.23 11.03
N GLY A 52 -20.65 -11.49 9.98
CA GLY A 52 -20.53 -12.62 9.07
C GLY A 52 -19.67 -12.42 7.81
N ALA A 53 -19.11 -11.23 7.53
CA ALA A 53 -18.29 -11.02 6.34
C ALA A 53 -17.02 -11.87 6.43
N GLY A 54 -16.87 -12.82 5.52
CA GLY A 54 -15.75 -13.74 5.48
C GLY A 54 -14.43 -13.07 5.07
N ALA A 55 -13.33 -13.81 5.19
CA ALA A 55 -12.00 -13.39 4.74
C ALA A 55 -11.98 -12.83 3.30
N ARG A 56 -12.77 -13.45 2.42
CA ARG A 56 -12.94 -13.04 1.03
C ARG A 56 -13.43 -11.61 0.87
N GLU A 57 -14.44 -11.19 1.63
CA GLU A 57 -15.00 -9.84 1.48
C GLU A 57 -14.02 -8.79 1.98
N ARG A 58 -13.32 -9.08 3.08
CA ARG A 58 -12.25 -8.20 3.61
C ARG A 58 -11.08 -8.05 2.63
N LEU A 59 -10.65 -9.16 2.01
CA LEU A 59 -9.61 -9.11 0.97
C LEU A 59 -10.08 -8.36 -0.28
N THR A 60 -11.36 -8.49 -0.64
CA THR A 60 -11.97 -7.77 -1.76
C THR A 60 -11.99 -6.26 -1.48
N ALA A 61 -12.42 -5.84 -0.29
CA ALA A 61 -12.40 -4.44 0.13
C ALA A 61 -10.97 -3.86 0.15
N ALA A 62 -9.97 -4.63 0.59
CA ALA A 62 -8.57 -4.21 0.54
C ALA A 62 -8.06 -4.03 -0.90
N ALA A 63 -8.50 -4.89 -1.83
CA ALA A 63 -8.17 -4.78 -3.25
C ALA A 63 -8.83 -3.56 -3.91
N GLU A 64 -10.09 -3.29 -3.61
CA GLU A 64 -10.80 -2.08 -4.04
C GLU A 64 -10.14 -0.80 -3.52
N TRP A 65 -9.80 -0.78 -2.23
CA TRP A 65 -9.03 0.31 -1.63
C TRP A 65 -7.72 0.54 -2.37
N THR A 66 -6.97 -0.53 -2.66
CA THR A 66 -5.69 -0.45 -3.38
C THR A 66 -5.87 0.19 -4.75
N ALA A 67 -6.87 -0.26 -5.51
CA ALA A 67 -7.17 0.31 -6.83
C ALA A 67 -7.63 1.77 -6.74
N SER A 68 -8.43 2.15 -5.74
CA SER A 68 -8.84 3.55 -5.55
C SER A 68 -7.66 4.44 -5.19
N ALA A 69 -6.87 4.06 -4.19
CA ALA A 69 -5.73 4.84 -3.72
C ALA A 69 -4.72 5.10 -4.84
N ALA A 70 -4.48 4.10 -5.71
CA ALA A 70 -3.59 4.26 -6.86
C ALA A 70 -4.18 5.11 -8.00
N ARG A 71 -5.51 5.20 -8.13
CA ARG A 71 -6.15 6.13 -9.07
C ARG A 71 -6.09 7.57 -8.56
N ASP A 72 -6.25 7.76 -7.26
CA ASP A 72 -6.36 9.08 -6.63
C ASP A 72 -4.99 9.74 -6.36
N SER A 73 -3.91 8.95 -6.27
CA SER A 73 -2.55 9.45 -6.02
C SER A 73 -1.52 8.82 -6.96
N VAL A 74 -0.90 9.66 -7.80
CA VAL A 74 0.19 9.25 -8.70
C VAL A 74 1.41 8.73 -7.93
N LEU A 75 1.62 9.20 -6.70
CA LEU A 75 2.69 8.73 -5.82
C LEU A 75 2.38 7.34 -5.28
N VAL A 76 1.14 7.08 -4.85
CA VAL A 76 0.72 5.74 -4.45
C VAL A 76 0.84 4.78 -5.64
N ARG A 77 0.40 5.18 -6.84
CA ARG A 77 0.60 4.37 -8.04
C ARG A 77 2.06 4.01 -8.28
N ALA A 78 2.96 5.01 -8.27
CA ALA A 78 4.39 4.80 -8.48
C ALA A 78 5.02 3.91 -7.41
N LEU A 79 4.62 4.07 -6.15
CA LEU A 79 5.06 3.23 -5.02
C LEU A 79 4.65 1.76 -5.21
N LEU A 80 3.40 1.54 -5.62
CA LEU A 80 2.82 0.20 -5.73
C LEU A 80 3.30 -0.55 -6.98
N THR A 81 3.59 0.15 -8.07
CA THR A 81 4.06 -0.49 -9.31
C THR A 81 5.56 -0.40 -9.52
N GLY A 82 6.25 0.47 -8.78
CA GLY A 82 7.65 0.82 -9.00
C GLY A 82 7.87 1.67 -10.27
N CYS A 83 6.81 2.14 -10.91
CA CYS A 83 6.90 2.88 -12.18
C CYS A 83 7.04 4.38 -11.92
N TRP A 84 8.28 4.84 -11.87
CA TRP A 84 8.66 6.26 -11.83
C TRP A 84 8.89 6.79 -13.25
N SER A 85 8.83 8.12 -13.45
CA SER A 85 8.98 8.74 -14.78
C SER A 85 9.74 10.06 -14.70
N GLU A 86 10.09 10.67 -15.83
CA GLU A 86 10.74 11.99 -15.83
C GLU A 86 9.89 13.09 -15.17
N ARG A 87 8.56 12.99 -15.30
CA ARG A 87 7.62 13.93 -14.67
C ARG A 87 7.35 13.62 -13.20
N LEU A 88 7.74 12.43 -12.73
CA LEU A 88 7.64 11.98 -11.35
C LEU A 88 8.90 11.18 -10.98
N PRO A 89 10.03 11.86 -10.77
CA PRO A 89 11.31 11.20 -10.53
C PRO A 89 11.26 10.42 -9.21
N SER A 90 11.91 9.25 -9.19
CA SER A 90 12.04 8.47 -7.96
C SER A 90 12.91 9.23 -6.97
N PRO A 91 12.48 9.42 -5.71
CA PRO A 91 13.42 9.74 -4.65
C PRO A 91 14.32 8.52 -4.40
N THR A 92 15.38 8.73 -3.63
CA THR A 92 16.23 7.66 -3.12
C THR A 92 15.36 6.72 -2.28
N LEU A 93 15.29 5.43 -2.64
CA LEU A 93 14.44 4.46 -1.94
C LEU A 93 15.18 3.72 -0.81
N SER A 94 16.51 3.60 -0.89
CA SER A 94 17.31 3.06 0.21
C SER A 94 17.29 4.00 1.41
N ALA A 95 17.69 3.50 2.58
CA ALA A 95 18.03 4.37 3.69
C ALA A 95 19.17 5.32 3.29
N VAL A 96 19.17 6.53 3.85
CA VAL A 96 20.27 7.48 3.78
C VAL A 96 20.83 7.73 5.18
N PRO A 97 22.14 7.99 5.33
CA PRO A 97 22.71 8.34 6.63
C PRO A 97 22.01 9.58 7.20
N SER A 98 21.46 9.46 8.41
CA SER A 98 20.72 10.54 9.07
C SER A 98 21.40 10.96 10.37
N ALA A 99 21.83 12.22 10.43
CA ALA A 99 22.19 12.91 11.66
C ALA A 99 21.05 13.81 12.19
N ALA A 100 19.86 13.72 11.58
CA ALA A 100 18.75 14.62 11.85
C ALA A 100 18.23 14.48 13.29
N VAL A 101 18.00 15.61 13.97
CA VAL A 101 17.37 15.65 15.29
C VAL A 101 15.84 15.66 15.18
N VAL A 102 15.30 16.08 14.03
CA VAL A 102 13.87 16.14 13.75
C VAL A 102 13.34 14.72 13.47
N PRO A 103 12.32 14.23 14.22
CA PRO A 103 11.78 12.88 14.03
C PRO A 103 11.23 12.62 12.62
N ALA A 104 10.59 13.62 12.01
CA ALA A 104 10.03 13.51 10.67
C ALA A 104 11.14 13.27 9.61
N GLN A 105 12.26 13.97 9.73
CA GLN A 105 13.45 13.76 8.87
C GLN A 105 14.03 12.37 9.07
N ARG A 106 14.30 11.97 10.31
CA ARG A 106 14.84 10.63 10.60
C ARG A 106 13.98 9.52 10.03
N ARG A 107 12.64 9.66 10.11
CA ARG A 107 11.70 8.68 9.54
C ARG A 107 11.75 8.67 8.01
N ALA A 108 11.85 9.84 7.38
CA ALA A 108 11.99 9.97 5.93
C ALA A 108 13.33 9.40 5.43
N ASP A 109 14.39 9.49 6.22
CA ASP A 109 15.73 9.00 5.89
C ASP A 109 15.85 7.46 6.00
N GLY A 110 14.89 6.79 6.66
CA GLY A 110 14.76 5.33 6.65
C GLY A 110 14.37 4.76 5.29
N PRO A 111 14.50 3.44 5.07
CA PRO A 111 14.19 2.84 3.77
C PRO A 111 12.71 2.98 3.42
N LEU A 112 12.42 3.22 2.14
CA LEU A 112 11.08 3.23 1.59
C LEU A 112 10.73 1.82 1.06
N PRO A 113 9.50 1.31 1.31
CA PRO A 113 9.12 -0.02 0.84
C PRO A 113 9.12 -0.10 -0.69
N SER A 114 9.69 -1.18 -1.23
CA SER A 114 9.52 -1.55 -2.63
C SER A 114 8.11 -2.11 -2.89
N PRO A 115 7.68 -2.25 -4.16
CA PRO A 115 6.44 -2.95 -4.51
C PRO A 115 6.32 -4.34 -3.86
N GLY A 116 7.42 -5.10 -3.81
CA GLY A 116 7.44 -6.42 -3.16
C GLY A 116 7.26 -6.33 -1.64
N ASP A 117 7.85 -5.31 -1.01
CA ASP A 117 7.65 -5.05 0.43
C ASP A 117 6.20 -4.67 0.72
N PHE A 118 5.54 -3.89 -0.14
CA PHE A 118 4.10 -3.62 0.01
C PHE A 118 3.26 -4.88 -0.06
N VAL A 119 3.57 -5.82 -0.97
CA VAL A 119 2.87 -7.12 -1.01
C VAL A 119 3.02 -7.85 0.33
N ALA A 120 4.24 -7.96 0.85
CA ALA A 120 4.50 -8.63 2.12
C ALA A 120 3.79 -7.92 3.29
N LEU A 121 3.91 -6.59 3.37
CA LEU A 121 3.30 -5.77 4.41
C LEU A 121 1.77 -5.83 4.43
N VAL A 122 1.12 -5.93 3.27
CA VAL A 122 -0.34 -6.05 3.18
C VAL A 122 -0.77 -7.49 3.48
N ARG A 123 -0.06 -8.49 2.95
CA ARG A 123 -0.30 -9.90 3.26
C ARG A 123 -0.22 -10.16 4.76
N ASP A 124 0.83 -9.68 5.43
CA ASP A 124 1.06 -9.94 6.84
C ASP A 124 -0.03 -9.28 7.72
N ARG A 125 -0.48 -8.07 7.35
CA ARG A 125 -1.65 -7.42 7.98
C ARG A 125 -2.93 -8.23 7.77
N ALA A 126 -3.20 -8.64 6.53
CA ALA A 126 -4.38 -9.44 6.22
C ALA A 126 -4.39 -10.76 7.00
N VAL A 127 -3.26 -11.49 7.03
CA VAL A 127 -3.14 -12.72 7.83
C VAL A 127 -3.35 -12.43 9.31
N SER A 128 -2.79 -11.35 9.85
CA SER A 128 -2.97 -10.97 11.25
C SER A 128 -4.42 -10.65 11.60
N VAL A 129 -5.16 -9.99 10.70
CA VAL A 129 -6.57 -9.62 10.92
C VAL A 129 -7.50 -10.83 10.74
N LEU A 130 -7.17 -11.71 9.80
CA LEU A 130 -8.04 -12.82 9.39
C LEU A 130 -7.79 -14.12 10.17
N SER A 131 -6.63 -14.28 10.80
CA SER A 131 -6.32 -15.44 11.63
C SER A 131 -7.00 -15.30 13.00
N GLY A 132 -7.79 -16.29 13.39
CA GLY A 132 -8.41 -16.34 14.72
C GLY A 132 -7.47 -16.93 15.78
N ALA A 133 -7.86 -16.78 17.05
CA ALA A 133 -7.19 -17.51 18.13
C ALA A 133 -7.39 -19.03 17.94
N GLY A 134 -6.30 -19.77 17.72
CA GLY A 134 -6.34 -21.24 17.58
C GLY A 134 -6.32 -21.78 16.13
N THR A 135 -6.12 -20.93 15.12
CA THR A 135 -5.96 -21.36 13.72
C THR A 135 -4.74 -22.29 13.56
N ALA A 136 -4.92 -23.42 12.85
CA ALA A 136 -3.84 -24.37 12.62
C ALA A 136 -2.73 -23.77 11.74
N LYS A 137 -1.49 -24.23 11.89
CA LYS A 137 -0.34 -23.73 11.10
C LYS A 137 -0.54 -23.92 9.58
N SER A 138 -1.19 -25.01 9.17
CA SER A 138 -1.56 -25.27 7.77
C SER A 138 -2.47 -24.17 7.22
N ASP A 139 -3.46 -23.78 8.00
CA ASP A 139 -4.50 -22.83 7.60
C ASP A 139 -3.93 -21.41 7.55
N VAL A 140 -3.01 -21.06 8.46
CA VAL A 140 -2.27 -19.79 8.40
C VAL A 140 -1.40 -19.73 7.14
N ALA A 141 -0.74 -20.84 6.77
CA ALA A 141 0.07 -20.88 5.55
C ALA A 141 -0.78 -20.78 4.28
N GLU A 142 -1.97 -21.39 4.27
CA GLU A 142 -2.94 -21.25 3.18
C GLU A 142 -3.50 -19.82 3.11
N MET A 143 -3.90 -19.24 4.24
CA MET A 143 -4.35 -17.86 4.34
C MET A 143 -3.30 -16.89 3.81
N SER A 144 -2.02 -17.11 4.17
CA SER A 144 -0.90 -16.31 3.68
C SER A 144 -0.77 -16.35 2.15
N ARG A 145 -0.87 -17.54 1.53
CA ARG A 145 -0.87 -17.68 0.07
C ARG A 145 -2.06 -16.99 -0.58
N THR A 146 -3.25 -17.15 -0.01
CA THR A 146 -4.49 -16.54 -0.49
C THR A 146 -4.45 -15.01 -0.41
N CYS A 147 -3.96 -14.47 0.71
CA CYS A 147 -3.74 -13.03 0.88
C CYS A 147 -2.71 -12.51 -0.13
N GLU A 148 -1.58 -13.21 -0.31
CA GLU A 148 -0.56 -12.81 -1.28
C GLU A 148 -1.12 -12.78 -2.71
N LEU A 149 -1.91 -13.78 -3.10
CA LEU A 149 -2.55 -13.86 -4.41
C LEU A 149 -3.52 -12.69 -4.64
N ALA A 150 -4.39 -12.40 -3.67
CA ALA A 150 -5.34 -11.29 -3.75
C ALA A 150 -4.62 -9.93 -3.89
N VAL A 151 -3.56 -9.72 -3.11
CA VAL A 151 -2.78 -8.47 -3.17
C VAL A 151 -2.05 -8.33 -4.50
N ARG A 152 -1.42 -9.40 -5.01
CA ARG A 152 -0.77 -9.37 -6.33
C ARG A 152 -1.76 -9.09 -7.46
N LEU A 153 -2.96 -9.66 -7.39
CA LEU A 153 -4.03 -9.38 -8.35
C LEU A 153 -4.53 -7.94 -8.26
N ALA A 154 -4.67 -7.39 -7.04
CA ALA A 154 -5.01 -5.98 -6.87
C ALA A 154 -3.94 -5.06 -7.48
N LEU A 155 -2.66 -5.37 -7.28
CA LEU A 155 -1.55 -4.62 -7.87
C LEU A 155 -1.49 -4.76 -9.40
N SER A 156 -1.79 -5.94 -9.96
CA SER A 156 -1.88 -6.08 -11.41
C SER A 156 -3.00 -5.21 -11.98
N CYS A 157 -4.12 -5.07 -11.28
CA CYS A 157 -5.22 -4.16 -11.62
C CYS A 157 -4.82 -2.68 -11.55
N VAL A 158 -3.80 -2.30 -10.78
CA VAL A 158 -3.27 -0.92 -10.79
C VAL A 158 -2.48 -0.64 -12.07
N ALA A 159 -1.70 -1.63 -12.53
CA ALA A 159 -0.92 -1.52 -13.76
C ALA A 159 -1.78 -1.65 -15.02
N ALA A 160 -2.70 -2.61 -15.02
CA ALA A 160 -3.64 -2.93 -16.08
C ALA A 160 -5.08 -2.92 -15.52
N PRO A 161 -5.76 -1.76 -15.53
CA PRO A 161 -7.09 -1.62 -14.97
C PRO A 161 -8.09 -2.63 -15.56
N PRO A 162 -8.93 -3.25 -14.73
CA PRO A 162 -9.94 -4.19 -15.18
C PRO A 162 -11.03 -3.50 -16.00
N GLY A 163 -11.67 -4.28 -16.87
CA GLY A 163 -12.89 -3.88 -17.58
C GLY A 163 -14.13 -3.95 -16.68
N GLU A 164 -15.25 -4.41 -17.25
CA GLU A 164 -16.51 -4.59 -16.51
C GLU A 164 -16.32 -5.51 -15.26
N GLY A 165 -17.01 -5.16 -14.16
CA GLY A 165 -16.91 -5.85 -12.86
C GLY A 165 -15.77 -5.38 -11.94
N GLY A 166 -14.75 -4.71 -12.49
CA GLY A 166 -13.70 -4.07 -11.70
C GLY A 166 -12.80 -5.06 -10.92
N VAL A 167 -11.99 -4.51 -10.01
CA VAL A 167 -11.02 -5.30 -9.23
C VAL A 167 -11.71 -6.29 -8.28
N ALA A 168 -12.89 -5.91 -7.78
CA ALA A 168 -13.62 -6.67 -6.79
C ALA A 168 -14.07 -8.03 -7.34
N ASP A 169 -14.62 -8.04 -8.54
CA ASP A 169 -15.11 -9.26 -9.18
C ASP A 169 -13.98 -10.20 -9.58
N LEU A 170 -12.81 -9.65 -9.98
CA LEU A 170 -11.61 -10.43 -10.23
C LEU A 170 -11.08 -11.10 -8.95
N VAL A 171 -11.01 -10.36 -7.83
CA VAL A 171 -10.58 -10.94 -6.55
C VAL A 171 -11.58 -11.99 -6.08
N ARG A 172 -12.87 -11.70 -6.18
CA ARG A 172 -13.93 -12.67 -5.87
C ARG A 172 -13.79 -13.93 -6.74
N SER A 173 -13.59 -13.85 -8.05
CA SER A 173 -13.51 -15.05 -8.89
C SER A 173 -12.33 -15.95 -8.51
N VAL A 174 -11.16 -15.37 -8.23
CA VAL A 174 -9.94 -16.12 -7.85
C VAL A 174 -10.02 -16.72 -6.44
N LEU A 175 -10.76 -16.09 -5.53
CA LEU A 175 -10.96 -16.59 -4.16
C LEU A 175 -12.11 -17.61 -4.05
N GLN A 176 -12.68 -18.10 -5.15
CA GLN A 176 -13.69 -19.17 -5.08
C GLN A 176 -13.02 -20.48 -4.62
N PRO A 177 -13.69 -21.32 -3.81
CA PRO A 177 -13.17 -22.63 -3.48
C PRO A 177 -12.93 -23.41 -4.78
N SER A 178 -11.77 -24.07 -4.88
CA SER A 178 -11.44 -25.03 -5.93
C SER A 178 -12.40 -26.22 -5.90
N GLY A 179 -13.64 -26.03 -6.35
CA GLY A 179 -14.71 -27.02 -6.33
C GLY A 179 -15.67 -26.92 -7.52
N ALA A 180 -15.53 -25.92 -8.38
CA ALA A 180 -16.29 -25.78 -9.61
C ALA A 180 -15.36 -25.76 -10.84
N ALA A 181 -14.39 -26.67 -10.89
CA ALA A 181 -13.81 -27.05 -12.17
C ALA A 181 -14.81 -27.96 -12.90
N VAL A 182 -15.91 -27.38 -13.36
CA VAL A 182 -16.67 -27.95 -14.47
C VAL A 182 -16.03 -27.41 -15.74
N TRP A 183 -14.90 -27.98 -16.11
CA TRP A 183 -14.45 -27.97 -17.50
C TRP A 183 -14.89 -29.31 -18.08
N ASN A 184 -16.13 -29.34 -18.55
CA ASN A 184 -16.59 -30.30 -19.57
C ASN A 184 -16.65 -29.55 -20.90
#